data_AF-A0A7C1AIG4-F1
#
_entry.id   AF-A0A7C1AIG4-F1
#
_cell.length_a   1.000
_cell.length_b   1.000
_cell.length_c   1.000
_cell.angle_alpha   90.00
_cell.angle_beta   90.00
_cell.angle_gamma   90.00
#
_symmetry.space_group_name_H-M   'P 1'
#
loop_
_entity.id
_entity.type
_entity.pdbx_description
1 polymer ?
#
loop_
_entity_poly.entity_id
_entity_poly.type
_entity_poly.pdbx_seq_one_letter_code
_entity_poly.pdbx_strand_id
1 'polypeptide(L)'
;MISMWWFTMMETKYSYHRRGFTLAELVAVIVIISILAGAVSIRIVKTIQKGRDARRIADIDSLVSALQAYYLDYNQYPDTSGNWTYSTDANFLSALTSGNYITQTIQDPKNNSTYRYAYERKSSANPPYAVIGCTKFEVLDSMGGTVDGITLYYYKKLYER
;
A
#
# COMPACT_ATOMS: atom_id res chain seq x y z
N MET A 1 2.71 23.84 89.01
CA MET A 1 1.32 24.15 88.61
C MET A 1 1.38 25.07 87.40
N ILE A 2 0.74 24.66 86.29
CA ILE A 2 0.02 25.50 85.31
C ILE A 2 0.91 26.52 84.58
N SER A 3 1.10 26.54 83.27
CA SER A 3 0.41 26.03 82.09
C SER A 3 1.30 26.58 80.96
N MET A 4 1.89 25.77 80.07
CA MET A 4 1.41 25.50 78.71
C MET A 4 0.58 26.63 78.08
N TRP A 5 0.55 26.68 76.75
CA TRP A 5 -0.23 27.61 75.92
C TRP A 5 0.51 28.94 75.69
N TRP A 6 0.78 29.42 74.49
CA TRP A 6 0.38 29.01 73.15
C TRP A 6 1.02 30.01 72.19
N PHE A 7 2.33 29.93 71.91
CA PHE A 7 2.89 30.74 70.83
C PHE A 7 2.50 30.07 69.51
N THR A 8 1.32 30.44 69.01
CA THR A 8 0.78 29.99 67.73
C THR A 8 1.70 30.45 66.62
N MET A 9 2.25 29.48 65.89
CA MET A 9 2.82 29.71 64.57
C MET A 9 1.72 30.23 63.64
N MET A 10 1.81 31.50 63.25
CA MET A 10 1.04 32.02 62.12
C MET A 10 1.68 31.51 60.84
N GLU A 11 1.27 30.33 60.38
CA GLU A 11 1.50 29.96 58.98
C GLU A 11 0.64 30.85 58.10
N THR A 12 1.24 31.82 57.43
CA THR A 12 0.60 32.53 56.32
C THR A 12 0.39 31.51 55.19
N LYS A 13 -0.79 30.91 55.14
CA LYS A 13 -1.20 30.08 54.02
C LYS A 13 -1.35 30.96 52.78
N TYR A 14 -0.29 31.04 51.97
CA TYR A 14 -0.38 31.57 50.62
C TYR A 14 -1.31 30.66 49.82
N SER A 15 -2.56 31.10 49.65
CA SER A 15 -3.56 30.40 48.86
C SER A 15 -3.21 30.58 47.37
N TYR A 16 -2.48 29.61 46.82
CA TYR A 16 -2.17 29.55 45.39
C TYR A 16 -3.49 29.34 44.63
N HIS A 17 -4.06 30.42 44.12
CA HIS A 17 -5.26 30.37 43.28
C HIS A 17 -4.92 29.57 42.02
N ARG A 18 -5.27 28.28 42.02
CA ARG A 18 -5.17 27.46 40.82
C ARG A 18 -6.18 27.99 39.82
N ARG A 19 -5.71 28.78 38.86
CA ARG A 19 -6.49 29.20 37.69
C ARG A 19 -6.88 27.91 36.94
N GLY A 20 -8.17 27.57 36.96
CA GLY A 20 -8.72 26.48 36.17
C GLY A 20 -8.90 26.92 34.71
N PHE A 21 -8.94 25.94 33.80
CA PHE A 21 -9.26 26.19 32.40
C PHE A 21 -10.64 26.83 32.26
N THR A 22 -10.74 27.86 31.42
CA THR A 22 -12.04 28.45 31.06
C THR A 22 -12.69 27.66 29.92
N LEU A 23 -14.02 27.66 29.86
CA LEU A 23 -14.76 27.05 28.75
C LEU A 23 -14.37 27.69 27.40
N ALA A 24 -14.11 28.99 27.38
CA ALA A 24 -13.68 29.71 26.18
C ALA A 24 -12.32 29.22 25.65
N GLU A 25 -11.37 28.91 26.53
CA GLU A 25 -10.07 28.35 26.14
C GLU A 25 -10.21 26.96 25.52
N LEU A 26 -11.06 26.10 26.08
CA LEU A 26 -11.27 24.76 25.52
C LEU A 26 -12.00 24.82 24.17
N VAL A 27 -12.97 25.75 24.01
CA VAL A 27 -13.68 25.96 22.74
C VAL A 27 -12.74 26.50 21.64
N ALA A 28 -11.85 27.44 21.95
CA ALA A 28 -10.89 27.95 20.98
C ALA A 28 -9.93 26.84 20.48
N VAL A 29 -9.49 25.94 21.37
CA VAL A 29 -8.59 24.83 21.03
C VAL A 29 -9.25 23.83 20.08
N ILE A 30 -10.48 23.40 20.34
CA ILE A 30 -11.18 22.45 19.45
C ILE A 30 -11.46 23.06 18.08
N VAL A 31 -11.72 24.38 18.00
CA VAL A 31 -11.89 25.10 16.74
C VAL A 31 -10.60 25.06 15.92
N ILE A 32 -9.45 25.41 16.53
CA ILE A 32 -8.17 25.39 15.83
C ILE A 32 -7.79 23.96 15.42
N ILE A 33 -7.98 22.95 16.29
CA ILE A 33 -7.70 21.55 15.97
C ILE A 33 -8.58 21.08 14.80
N SER A 34 -9.85 21.47 14.74
CA SER A 34 -10.75 21.06 13.66
C SER A 34 -10.28 21.57 12.28
N ILE A 35 -9.80 22.81 12.23
CA ILE A 35 -9.28 23.45 11.00
C ILE A 35 -7.98 22.76 10.55
N LEU A 36 -7.06 22.52 11.49
CA LEU A 36 -5.79 21.86 11.20
C LEU A 36 -5.99 20.39 10.79
N ALA A 37 -6.88 19.67 11.47
CA ALA A 37 -7.20 18.28 11.17
C ALA A 37 -7.80 18.13 9.75
N GLY A 38 -8.67 19.06 9.34
CA GLY A 38 -9.20 19.10 7.97
C GLY A 38 -8.11 19.26 6.92
N ALA A 39 -7.16 20.18 7.13
CA ALA A 39 -6.09 20.46 6.18
C ALA A 39 -5.08 19.29 5.99
N VAL A 40 -4.80 18.54 7.05
CA VAL A 40 -3.84 17.41 7.03
C VAL A 40 -4.44 16.16 6.37
N SER A 41 -5.73 15.92 6.55
CA SER A 41 -6.41 14.69 6.15
C SER A 41 -6.28 14.37 4.63
N ILE A 42 -6.39 15.39 3.77
CA ILE A 42 -6.33 15.20 2.31
C ILE A 42 -4.93 14.77 1.84
N ARG A 43 -3.86 15.22 2.52
CA ARG A 43 -2.47 14.92 2.14
C ARG A 43 -2.12 13.46 2.43
N ILE A 44 -2.61 12.92 3.55
CA ILE A 44 -2.35 11.55 3.98
C ILE A 44 -2.88 10.54 2.96
N VAL A 45 -4.12 10.74 2.47
CA VAL A 45 -4.74 9.82 1.50
C VAL A 45 -3.91 9.69 0.23
N LYS A 46 -3.44 10.82 -0.33
CA LYS A 46 -2.59 10.81 -1.54
C LYS A 46 -1.25 10.11 -1.28
N THR A 47 -0.65 10.30 -0.11
CA THR A 47 0.62 9.62 0.24
C THR A 47 0.43 8.11 0.32
N ILE A 48 -0.66 7.63 0.93
CA ILE A 48 -0.96 6.20 1.00
C ILE A 48 -1.18 5.63 -0.41
N GLN A 49 -1.93 6.34 -1.26
CA GLN A 49 -2.14 5.93 -2.66
C GLN A 49 -0.81 5.80 -3.42
N LYS A 50 0.08 6.81 -3.31
CA LYS A 50 1.43 6.74 -3.89
C LYS A 50 2.25 5.57 -3.36
N GLY A 51 2.14 5.27 -2.05
CA GLY A 51 2.81 4.13 -1.45
C GLY A 51 2.34 2.79 -2.02
N ARG A 52 1.04 2.64 -2.27
CA ARG A 52 0.50 1.45 -2.95
C ARG A 52 0.94 1.36 -4.41
N ASP A 53 0.95 2.47 -5.13
CA ASP A 53 1.44 2.51 -6.52
C ASP A 53 2.93 2.13 -6.60
N ALA A 54 3.77 2.63 -5.68
CA ALA A 54 5.18 2.23 -5.60
C ALA A 54 5.34 0.74 -5.29
N ARG A 55 4.51 0.19 -4.38
CA ARG A 55 4.49 -1.25 -4.09
C ARG A 55 4.11 -2.07 -5.32
N ARG A 56 3.12 -1.64 -6.11
CA ARG A 56 2.72 -2.33 -7.36
C ARG A 56 3.87 -2.45 -8.35
N ILE A 57 4.68 -1.40 -8.49
CA ILE A 57 5.85 -1.42 -9.38
C ILE A 57 6.88 -2.44 -8.87
N ALA A 58 7.22 -2.39 -7.58
CA ALA A 58 8.17 -3.31 -6.97
C ALA A 58 7.70 -4.78 -7.05
N ASP A 59 6.41 -5.02 -6.81
CA ASP A 59 5.78 -6.33 -6.93
C ASP A 59 5.93 -6.89 -8.35
N ILE A 60 5.68 -6.07 -9.38
CA ILE A 60 5.83 -6.48 -10.79
C ILE A 60 7.29 -6.76 -11.14
N ASP A 61 8.23 -5.93 -10.70
CA ASP A 61 9.66 -6.16 -10.97
C ASP A 61 10.17 -7.45 -10.27
N SER A 62 9.65 -7.75 -9.07
CA SER A 62 9.92 -9.01 -8.37
C SER A 62 9.35 -10.21 -9.13
N LEU A 63 8.11 -10.11 -9.64
CA LEU A 63 7.49 -11.18 -10.42
C LEU A 63 8.20 -11.40 -11.76
N VAL A 64 8.66 -10.34 -12.42
CA VAL A 64 9.48 -10.44 -13.63
C VAL A 64 10.77 -11.20 -13.35
N SER A 65 11.45 -10.89 -12.25
CA SER A 65 12.69 -11.58 -11.87
C SER A 65 12.44 -13.07 -11.61
N ALA A 66 11.35 -13.40 -10.90
CA ALA A 66 10.94 -14.78 -10.67
C ALA A 66 10.56 -15.53 -11.96
N LEU A 67 9.84 -14.87 -12.88
CA LEU A 67 9.50 -15.43 -14.18
C LEU A 67 10.74 -15.69 -15.04
N GLN A 68 11.74 -14.80 -15.00
CA GLN A 68 13.01 -15.02 -15.67
C GLN A 68 13.76 -16.22 -15.09
N ALA A 69 13.80 -16.36 -13.77
CA ALA A 69 14.40 -17.53 -13.12
C ALA A 69 13.67 -18.83 -13.52
N TYR A 70 12.33 -18.83 -13.52
CA TYR A 70 11.54 -19.97 -14.00
C TYR A 70 11.87 -20.33 -15.45
N TYR A 71 12.03 -19.33 -16.33
CA TYR A 71 12.41 -19.56 -17.71
C TYR A 71 13.80 -20.18 -17.86
N LEU A 72 14.76 -19.82 -17.01
CA LEU A 72 16.10 -20.43 -17.05
C LEU A 72 16.07 -21.94 -16.76
N ASP A 73 15.15 -22.38 -15.91
CA ASP A 73 15.06 -23.79 -15.50
C ASP A 73 14.20 -24.63 -16.46
N TYR A 74 13.09 -24.07 -16.94
CA TYR A 74 12.10 -24.80 -17.76
C TYR A 74 12.14 -24.44 -19.25
N ASN A 75 12.96 -23.45 -19.64
CA ASN A 75 13.05 -22.89 -20.99
C ASN A 75 11.71 -22.39 -21.55
N GLN A 76 10.78 -22.05 -20.66
CA GLN A 76 9.45 -21.54 -20.99
C GLN A 76 8.87 -20.77 -19.80
N TYR A 77 7.99 -19.81 -20.06
CA TYR A 77 7.25 -19.17 -18.98
C TYR A 77 6.06 -20.03 -18.50
N PRO A 78 5.55 -19.81 -17.27
CA PRO A 78 4.36 -20.52 -16.78
C PRO A 78 3.18 -20.39 -17.75
N ASP A 79 2.57 -21.50 -18.11
CA ASP A 79 1.48 -21.51 -19.08
C ASP A 79 0.21 -20.85 -18.51
N THR A 80 -0.49 -20.12 -19.37
CA THR A 80 -1.82 -19.55 -19.10
C THR A 80 -2.88 -20.02 -20.09
N SER A 81 -2.54 -21.03 -20.90
CA SER A 81 -3.40 -21.54 -21.97
C SER A 81 -3.87 -20.44 -22.93
N GLY A 82 -3.02 -19.42 -23.14
CA GLY A 82 -3.30 -18.28 -24.01
C GLY A 82 -4.38 -17.32 -23.52
N ASN A 83 -4.71 -17.33 -22.22
CA ASN A 83 -5.63 -16.40 -21.60
C ASN A 83 -4.96 -15.55 -20.54
N TRP A 84 -5.56 -14.39 -20.26
CA TRP A 84 -5.19 -13.57 -19.10
C TRP A 84 -5.60 -14.24 -17.79
N THR A 85 -4.66 -14.27 -16.86
CA THR A 85 -4.85 -14.67 -15.46
C THR A 85 -4.60 -13.47 -14.56
N TYR A 86 -5.22 -13.47 -13.38
CA TYR A 86 -5.21 -12.30 -12.49
C TYR A 86 -4.84 -12.66 -11.06
N SER A 87 -4.26 -11.71 -10.31
CA SER A 87 -3.93 -11.90 -8.88
C SER A 87 -5.13 -12.18 -7.98
N THR A 88 -6.35 -12.00 -8.48
CA THR A 88 -7.61 -12.38 -7.83
C THR A 88 -7.90 -13.88 -7.93
N ASP A 89 -7.28 -14.57 -8.88
CA ASP A 89 -7.51 -15.97 -9.16
C ASP A 89 -6.71 -16.84 -8.19
N ALA A 90 -7.28 -17.93 -7.71
CA ALA A 90 -6.65 -18.79 -6.71
C ALA A 90 -5.31 -19.39 -7.18
N ASN A 91 -5.16 -19.61 -8.49
CA ASN A 91 -4.00 -20.26 -9.10
C ASN A 91 -3.06 -19.26 -9.79
N PHE A 92 -3.17 -17.96 -9.52
CA PHE A 92 -2.33 -16.95 -10.14
C PHE A 92 -0.84 -17.24 -9.94
N LEU A 93 -0.13 -17.51 -11.04
CA LEU A 93 1.30 -17.83 -11.05
C LEU A 93 1.70 -18.90 -10.02
N SER A 94 0.85 -19.91 -9.78
CA SER A 94 1.10 -20.98 -8.82
C SER A 94 2.37 -21.80 -9.12
N ALA A 95 2.81 -21.81 -10.39
CA ALA A 95 4.08 -22.41 -10.78
C ALA A 95 5.30 -21.73 -10.13
N LEU A 96 5.22 -20.42 -9.83
CA LEU A 96 6.30 -19.69 -9.18
C LEU A 96 6.40 -20.04 -7.68
N THR A 97 5.27 -20.23 -7.02
CA THR A 97 5.25 -20.64 -5.60
C THR A 97 5.63 -22.11 -5.44
N SER A 98 5.11 -23.00 -6.30
CA SER A 98 5.44 -24.43 -6.24
C SER A 98 6.91 -24.70 -6.58
N GLY A 99 7.49 -23.91 -7.47
CA GLY A 99 8.92 -23.95 -7.83
C GLY A 99 9.85 -23.20 -6.87
N ASN A 100 9.35 -22.64 -5.77
CA ASN A 100 10.12 -21.83 -4.81
C ASN A 100 10.84 -20.59 -5.41
N TYR A 101 10.35 -20.06 -6.53
CA TYR A 101 10.85 -18.80 -7.11
C TYR A 101 10.36 -17.57 -6.34
N ILE A 102 9.23 -17.72 -5.65
CA ILE A 102 8.68 -16.74 -4.70
C ILE A 102 8.18 -17.47 -3.45
N THR A 103 8.29 -16.82 -2.28
CA THR A 103 7.90 -17.40 -1.00
C THR A 103 6.39 -17.40 -0.77
N GLN A 104 5.69 -16.47 -1.38
CA GLN A 104 4.23 -16.35 -1.34
C GLN A 104 3.73 -15.70 -2.63
N THR A 105 2.48 -15.99 -3.00
CA THR A 105 1.85 -15.32 -4.13
C THR A 105 1.71 -13.82 -3.84
N ILE A 106 2.23 -13.01 -4.74
CA ILE A 106 2.15 -11.55 -4.65
C ILE A 106 0.77 -11.11 -5.17
N GLN A 107 0.05 -10.34 -4.36
CA GLN A 107 -1.27 -9.80 -4.68
C GLN A 107 -1.28 -8.28 -4.58
N ASP A 108 -2.09 -7.62 -5.41
CA ASP A 108 -2.25 -6.17 -5.35
C ASP A 108 -2.73 -5.75 -3.95
N PRO A 109 -2.28 -4.61 -3.39
CA PRO A 109 -2.72 -4.14 -2.07
C PRO A 109 -4.24 -4.03 -1.88
N LYS A 110 -5.02 -3.86 -2.95
CA LYS A 110 -6.49 -3.87 -2.94
C LYS A 110 -7.11 -5.15 -3.50
N ASN A 111 -6.38 -5.87 -4.36
CA ASN A 111 -6.74 -7.12 -5.04
C ASN A 111 -8.24 -7.28 -5.36
N ASN A 112 -8.74 -6.54 -6.35
CA ASN A 112 -10.13 -6.64 -6.81
C ASN A 112 -10.21 -6.50 -8.34
N SER A 113 -11.42 -6.50 -8.90
CA SER A 113 -11.63 -6.44 -10.37
C SER A 113 -10.98 -5.23 -11.06
N THR A 114 -10.75 -4.13 -10.32
CA THR A 114 -10.14 -2.90 -10.84
C THR A 114 -8.64 -2.82 -10.56
N TYR A 115 -8.22 -3.24 -9.36
CA TYR A 115 -6.82 -3.18 -8.90
C TYR A 115 -6.28 -4.59 -8.71
N ARG A 116 -5.60 -5.10 -9.73
CA ARG A 116 -5.04 -6.46 -9.76
C ARG A 116 -3.83 -6.52 -10.67
N TYR A 117 -3.02 -7.55 -10.46
CA TYR A 117 -1.99 -7.92 -11.43
C TYR A 117 -2.60 -8.84 -12.49
N ALA A 118 -2.09 -8.73 -13.70
CA ALA A 118 -2.50 -9.52 -14.85
C ALA A 118 -1.26 -10.16 -15.48
N TYR A 119 -1.38 -11.42 -15.85
CA TYR A 119 -0.32 -12.20 -16.48
C TYR A 119 -0.89 -13.06 -17.61
N GLU A 120 -0.18 -13.10 -18.72
CA GLU A 120 -0.50 -13.96 -19.84
C GLU A 120 0.79 -14.46 -20.52
N ARG A 121 0.81 -15.74 -20.87
CA ARG A 121 1.80 -16.32 -21.80
C ARG A 121 1.16 -16.47 -23.18
N LYS A 122 1.77 -15.87 -24.19
CA LYS A 122 1.43 -16.03 -25.60
C LYS A 122 2.38 -17.02 -26.27
N SER A 123 2.10 -18.31 -26.07
CA SER A 123 2.88 -19.41 -26.68
C SER A 123 2.68 -19.53 -28.20
N SER A 124 1.51 -19.16 -28.72
CA SER A 124 1.21 -19.19 -30.16
C SER A 124 1.76 -17.97 -30.93
N ALA A 125 2.38 -17.00 -30.26
CA ALA A 125 2.97 -15.84 -30.93
C ALA A 125 4.32 -16.19 -31.56
N ASN A 126 4.73 -15.43 -32.59
CA ASN A 126 6.03 -15.57 -33.24
C ASN A 126 6.80 -14.23 -33.19
N PRO A 127 7.83 -14.08 -32.34
CA PRO A 127 8.30 -15.04 -31.32
C PRO A 127 7.34 -15.14 -30.13
N PRO A 128 7.36 -16.26 -29.38
CA PRO A 128 6.56 -16.40 -28.17
C PRO A 128 7.03 -15.44 -27.07
N TYR A 129 6.08 -14.97 -26.26
CA TYR A 129 6.36 -14.02 -25.19
C TYR A 129 5.36 -14.16 -24.04
N ALA A 130 5.69 -13.57 -22.90
CA ALA A 130 4.79 -13.37 -21.78
C ALA A 130 4.65 -11.88 -21.45
N VAL A 131 3.49 -11.49 -20.92
CA VAL A 131 3.22 -10.14 -20.44
C VAL A 131 2.78 -10.22 -18.99
N ILE A 132 3.35 -9.35 -18.16
CA ILE A 132 2.90 -9.15 -16.79
C ILE A 132 2.74 -7.66 -16.50
N GLY A 133 1.69 -7.28 -15.76
CA GLY A 133 1.44 -5.88 -15.44
C GLY A 133 0.38 -5.65 -14.37
N CYS A 134 0.12 -4.38 -14.08
CA CYS A 134 -0.99 -3.95 -13.23
C CYS A 134 -2.11 -3.32 -14.06
N THR A 135 -3.36 -3.53 -13.63
CA THR A 135 -4.54 -3.05 -14.36
C THR A 135 -4.87 -1.58 -14.13
N LYS A 136 -4.40 -0.98 -13.03
CA LYS A 136 -4.66 0.43 -12.71
C LYS A 136 -3.75 0.97 -11.59
N PHE A 137 -3.40 2.26 -11.67
CA PHE A 137 -2.84 3.04 -10.56
C PHE A 137 -3.86 3.98 -9.93
N GLU A 138 -3.61 4.38 -8.69
CA GLU A 138 -4.50 5.32 -7.98
C GLU A 138 -4.15 6.78 -8.22
N VAL A 139 -2.86 7.11 -8.41
CA VAL A 139 -2.41 8.49 -8.64
C VAL A 139 -2.00 8.72 -10.10
N LEU A 140 -1.49 7.69 -10.77
CA LEU A 140 -1.02 7.74 -12.16
C LEU A 140 -2.08 7.18 -13.11
N ASP A 141 -3.32 7.64 -12.98
CA ASP A 141 -4.49 7.12 -13.71
C ASP A 141 -4.50 7.45 -15.22
N SER A 142 -3.60 8.33 -15.68
CA SER A 142 -3.43 8.66 -17.09
C SER A 142 -2.33 7.84 -17.77
N MET A 143 -1.59 7.01 -17.03
CA MET A 143 -0.52 6.19 -17.58
C MET A 143 -1.06 4.81 -17.95
N GLY A 144 -1.08 4.43 -19.23
CA GLY A 144 -1.46 3.07 -19.62
C GLY A 144 -1.63 2.89 -21.11
N GLY A 145 -1.73 1.62 -21.52
CA GLY A 145 -1.96 1.22 -22.90
C GLY A 145 -2.73 -0.09 -22.96
N THR A 146 -3.36 -0.35 -24.10
CA THR A 146 -3.99 -1.64 -24.36
C THR A 146 -2.92 -2.62 -24.84
N VAL A 147 -2.75 -3.71 -24.11
CA VAL A 147 -1.89 -4.84 -24.48
C VAL A 147 -2.80 -6.03 -24.70
N ASP A 148 -2.80 -6.59 -25.92
CA ASP A 148 -3.56 -7.78 -26.30
C ASP A 148 -5.04 -7.77 -25.84
N GLY A 149 -5.67 -6.59 -25.91
CA GLY A 149 -7.09 -6.38 -25.57
C GLY A 149 -7.38 -5.98 -24.13
N ILE A 150 -6.37 -5.87 -23.26
CA ILE A 150 -6.54 -5.42 -21.86
C ILE A 150 -5.77 -4.13 -21.61
N THR A 151 -6.37 -3.19 -20.88
CA THR A 151 -5.69 -1.98 -20.43
C THR A 151 -4.77 -2.28 -19.25
N LEU A 152 -3.47 -2.10 -19.45
CA LEU A 152 -2.44 -2.20 -18.42
C LEU A 152 -1.73 -0.86 -18.25
N TYR A 153 -1.51 -0.47 -17.00
CA TYR A 153 -0.98 0.86 -16.64
C TYR A 153 0.53 0.82 -16.44
N TYR A 154 1.05 -0.31 -15.97
CA TYR A 154 2.46 -0.65 -15.95
C TYR A 154 2.60 -2.12 -16.33
N TYR A 155 3.44 -2.43 -17.32
CA TYR A 155 3.67 -3.80 -17.76
C TYR A 155 5.09 -4.01 -18.25
N LYS A 156 5.51 -5.28 -18.27
CA LYS A 156 6.76 -5.75 -18.84
C LYS A 156 6.44 -6.90 -19.80
N LYS A 157 7.01 -6.81 -21.01
CA LYS A 157 6.96 -7.86 -22.02
C LYS A 157 8.26 -8.67 -21.97
N LEU A 158 8.13 -9.98 -21.84
CA LEU A 158 9.23 -10.94 -21.67
C LEU A 158 9.26 -11.86 -22.88
N TYR A 159 10.33 -11.82 -23.67
CA TYR A 159 10.46 -12.63 -24.88
C TYR A 159 11.16 -13.94 -24.57
N GLU A 160 10.59 -15.05 -25.06
CA GLU A 160 11.31 -16.33 -25.13
C GLU A 160 12.34 -16.21 -26.27
N ARG A 161 13.59 -16.60 -26.04
CA ARG A 161 14.69 -16.45 -27.01
C ARG A 161 14.75 -17.59 -28.01
#